data_AF-A0A817KJN7-F1
#
_entry.id   AF-A0A817KJN7-F1
#
_cell.length_a   1.000
_cell.length_b   1.000
_cell.length_c   1.000
_cell.angle_alpha   90.00
_cell.angle_beta   90.00
_cell.angle_gamma   90.00
#
_symmetry.space_group_name_H-M   'P 1'
#
loop_
_entity.id
_entity.type
_entity.pdbx_description
1 polymer ?
#
loop_
_entity_poly.entity_id
_entity_poly.type
_entity_poly.pdbx_seq_one_letter_code
_entity_poly.pdbx_strand_id
1 'polypeptide(L)'
;MASSSQPCAISGCKRPSRALCNCCQQYLCRDHLKQHDDLIDAQLPLLADQINALSDQFNNSTLLESSGLTELKRWRDDAHKTVDQFYERKCGQFGQFVQEKQDKQRKELDRMRSNLNELIREQEATQIQIDSMTESIRSLEQDVNNLQHVHFNINPLVIDDNLISIPQETTARDLLPVSSSHQTMQSTSDKVASNDKHLLAHQKRSTCFPDKSNPKSMKLTRWEIEEQATGITDAMRVNILNIISTSIDSHGTSEIQQIAKDIQNWLNETYGKSWTVEIGDARNYQPSYTRLGSRYLLKVQETRLGWTILIFKETTS
;
A
#
# COMPACT_ATOMS: atom_id res chain seq x y z
N MET A 1 35.72 -69.53 -25.99
CA MET A 1 34.89 -68.31 -26.07
C MET A 1 35.76 -67.21 -26.64
N ALA A 2 35.59 -66.89 -27.92
CA ALA A 2 36.40 -65.89 -28.61
C ALA A 2 35.82 -64.50 -28.34
N SER A 3 36.48 -63.70 -27.50
CA SER A 3 36.15 -62.28 -27.34
C SER A 3 36.51 -61.56 -28.63
N SER A 4 35.52 -61.31 -29.49
CA SER A 4 35.66 -60.46 -30.66
C SER A 4 35.99 -59.04 -30.19
N SER A 5 37.26 -58.67 -30.22
CA SER A 5 37.68 -57.30 -29.94
C SER A 5 37.10 -56.38 -31.02
N GLN A 6 36.15 -55.52 -30.67
CA GLN A 6 35.60 -54.55 -31.63
C GLN A 6 36.71 -53.60 -32.11
N PRO A 7 36.73 -53.21 -33.39
CA PRO A 7 37.70 -52.25 -33.89
C PRO A 7 37.48 -50.87 -33.26
N CYS A 8 38.55 -50.08 -33.16
CA CYS A 8 38.44 -48.69 -32.75
C CYS A 8 37.56 -47.90 -33.74
N ALA A 9 36.65 -47.07 -33.23
CA ALA A 9 35.70 -46.29 -34.02
C ALA A 9 36.34 -45.20 -34.91
N ILE A 10 37.59 -44.82 -34.63
CA ILE A 10 38.34 -43.86 -35.43
C ILE A 10 38.81 -44.51 -36.76
N SER A 11 38.34 -43.94 -37.87
CA SER A 11 38.69 -44.35 -39.24
C SER A 11 40.20 -44.45 -39.44
N GLY A 12 40.66 -45.60 -39.92
CA GLY A 12 42.09 -45.86 -40.16
C GLY A 12 42.86 -46.45 -38.97
N CYS A 13 42.23 -46.56 -37.79
CA CYS A 13 42.86 -47.21 -36.64
C CYS A 13 42.74 -48.73 -36.71
N LYS A 14 43.88 -49.44 -36.83
CA LYS A 14 43.92 -50.91 -36.85
C LYS A 14 43.93 -51.56 -35.46
N ARG A 15 43.94 -50.77 -34.39
CA ARG A 15 44.04 -51.28 -33.01
C ARG A 15 42.67 -51.72 -32.50
N PRO A 16 42.58 -52.80 -31.72
CA PRO A 16 41.34 -53.17 -31.06
C PRO A 16 40.93 -52.10 -30.05
N SER A 17 39.63 -51.85 -29.97
CA SER A 17 39.05 -51.04 -28.90
C SER A 17 39.39 -51.65 -27.53
N ARG A 18 39.58 -50.80 -26.53
CA ARG A 18 39.84 -51.22 -25.15
C ARG A 18 38.80 -50.74 -24.15
N ALA A 19 38.03 -49.72 -24.50
CA ALA A 19 36.92 -49.23 -23.70
C ALA A 19 35.89 -48.52 -24.58
N LEU A 20 34.66 -48.46 -24.08
CA LEU A 20 33.58 -47.63 -24.60
C LEU A 20 33.65 -46.27 -23.90
N CYS A 21 33.73 -45.18 -24.67
CA CYS A 21 33.59 -43.86 -24.08
C CYS A 21 32.12 -43.63 -23.70
N ASN A 22 31.83 -43.39 -22.42
CA ASN A 22 30.46 -43.19 -21.95
C ASN A 22 29.85 -41.86 -22.45
N CYS A 23 30.68 -40.87 -22.80
CA CYS A 23 30.21 -39.56 -23.25
C CYS A 23 29.65 -39.60 -24.68
N CYS A 24 30.34 -40.29 -25.60
CA CYS A 24 29.96 -40.34 -27.01
C CYS A 24 29.50 -41.73 -27.49
N GLN A 25 29.51 -42.73 -26.60
CA GLN A 25 29.13 -44.13 -26.88
C GLN A 25 29.96 -44.75 -28.02
N GLN A 26 31.23 -44.35 -28.14
CA GLN A 26 32.15 -44.88 -29.16
C GLN A 26 33.20 -45.81 -28.55
N TYR A 27 33.47 -46.93 -29.22
CA TYR A 27 34.51 -47.89 -28.83
C TYR A 27 35.88 -47.38 -29.28
N LEU A 28 36.74 -47.01 -28.33
CA LEU A 28 38.03 -46.39 -28.61
C LEU A 28 39.18 -47.29 -28.14
N CYS A 29 40.30 -47.25 -28.87
CA CYS A 29 41.55 -47.82 -28.37
C CYS A 29 42.14 -46.89 -27.30
N ARG A 30 43.08 -47.39 -26.49
CA ARG A 30 43.65 -46.62 -25.35
C ARG A 30 44.19 -45.24 -25.75
N ASP A 31 44.87 -45.16 -26.89
CA ASP A 31 45.50 -43.91 -27.34
C ASP A 31 44.46 -42.90 -27.82
N HIS A 32 43.43 -43.34 -28.56
CA HIS A 32 42.35 -42.46 -28.99
C HIS A 32 41.39 -42.08 -27.86
N LEU A 33 41.22 -42.94 -26.85
CA LEU A 33 40.48 -42.58 -25.64
C LEU A 33 41.23 -41.49 -24.86
N LYS A 34 42.55 -41.63 -24.70
CA LYS A 34 43.38 -40.60 -24.06
C LYS A 34 43.32 -39.28 -24.84
N GLN A 35 43.48 -39.31 -26.17
CA GLN A 35 43.36 -38.11 -26.99
C GLN A 35 41.96 -37.48 -26.91
N HIS A 36 40.91 -38.30 -26.81
CA HIS A 36 39.54 -37.83 -26.64
C HIS A 36 39.34 -37.15 -25.28
N ASP A 37 39.88 -37.72 -24.20
CA ASP A 37 39.86 -37.11 -22.87
C ASP A 37 40.68 -35.80 -22.85
N ASP A 38 41.88 -35.81 -23.45
CA ASP A 38 42.73 -34.61 -23.59
C ASP A 38 42.00 -33.49 -24.37
N LEU A 39 41.20 -33.83 -25.39
CA LEU A 39 40.39 -32.88 -26.16
C LEU A 39 39.18 -32.34 -25.38
N ILE A 40 38.60 -33.13 -24.48
CA ILE A 40 37.53 -32.67 -23.59
C ILE A 40 38.10 -31.73 -22.53
N ASP A 41 39.22 -32.12 -21.91
CA ASP A 41 39.90 -31.32 -20.89
C ASP A 41 40.38 -29.99 -21.47
N ALA A 42 40.81 -29.96 -22.74
CA ALA A 42 41.18 -28.73 -23.44
C ALA A 42 40.02 -27.74 -23.65
N GLN A 43 38.75 -28.17 -23.54
CA GLN A 43 37.59 -27.28 -23.64
C GLN A 43 37.27 -26.58 -22.32
N LEU A 44 37.69 -27.14 -21.18
CA LEU A 44 37.39 -26.58 -19.85
C LEU A 44 37.96 -25.16 -19.65
N PRO A 45 39.22 -24.85 -20.06
CA PRO A 45 39.74 -23.48 -20.00
C PRO A 45 38.91 -22.50 -20.83
N LEU A 46 38.49 -22.89 -22.05
CA LEU A 46 37.67 -22.03 -22.92
C LEU A 46 36.31 -21.70 -22.31
N LEU A 47 35.67 -22.68 -21.66
CA LEU A 47 34.41 -22.47 -20.94
C LEU A 47 34.61 -21.60 -19.71
N ALA A 48 35.70 -21.80 -18.97
CA ALA A 48 36.05 -20.94 -17.82
C ALA A 48 36.26 -19.49 -18.27
N ASP A 49 36.97 -19.27 -19.38
CA ASP A 49 37.18 -17.94 -19.96
C ASP A 49 35.86 -17.29 -20.40
N GLN A 50 34.95 -18.06 -21.00
CA GLN A 50 33.61 -17.55 -21.36
C GLN A 50 32.78 -17.18 -20.13
N ILE A 51 32.80 -18.01 -19.08
CA ILE A 51 32.11 -17.73 -17.82
C ILE A 51 32.71 -16.48 -17.16
N ASN A 52 34.03 -16.35 -17.14
CA ASN A 52 34.72 -15.20 -16.59
C ASN A 52 34.39 -13.94 -17.41
N ALA A 53 34.40 -14.01 -18.74
CA ALA A 53 34.02 -12.89 -19.59
C ALA A 53 32.56 -12.45 -19.37
N LEU A 54 31.63 -13.40 -19.21
CA LEU A 54 30.23 -13.09 -18.90
C LEU A 54 30.08 -12.52 -17.48
N SER A 55 30.83 -13.04 -16.51
CA SER A 55 30.88 -12.54 -15.14
C SER A 55 31.41 -11.10 -15.11
N ASP A 56 32.51 -10.83 -15.82
CA ASP A 56 33.08 -9.50 -15.94
C ASP A 56 32.13 -8.55 -16.67
N GLN A 57 31.44 -9.00 -17.72
CA GLN A 57 30.40 -8.20 -18.37
C GLN A 57 29.25 -7.90 -17.43
N PHE A 58 28.79 -8.86 -16.65
CA PHE A 58 27.73 -8.67 -15.67
C PHE A 58 28.15 -7.69 -14.56
N ASN A 59 29.36 -7.86 -14.01
CA ASN A 59 29.92 -7.04 -12.95
C ASN A 59 30.25 -5.62 -13.41
N ASN A 60 30.70 -5.45 -14.66
CA ASN A 60 31.03 -4.15 -15.24
C ASN A 60 29.82 -3.46 -15.90
N SER A 61 28.74 -4.19 -16.17
CA SER A 61 27.51 -3.58 -16.64
C SER A 61 26.88 -2.82 -15.49
N THR A 62 26.79 -1.51 -15.63
CA THR A 62 26.06 -0.59 -14.75
C THR A 62 24.54 -0.80 -14.86
N LEU A 63 24.08 -2.06 -14.89
CA LEU A 63 22.66 -2.45 -14.96
C LEU A 63 21.86 -1.88 -13.77
N LEU A 64 22.52 -1.55 -12.67
CA LEU A 64 21.89 -0.95 -11.48
C LEU A 64 21.71 0.58 -11.56
N GLU A 65 22.41 1.31 -12.42
CA GLU A 65 22.10 2.72 -12.71
C GLU A 65 21.25 2.87 -13.98
N SER A 66 20.44 1.83 -14.24
CA SER A 66 19.56 1.72 -15.39
C SER A 66 18.58 2.88 -15.46
N SER A 67 18.26 3.25 -16.70
CA SER A 67 17.26 4.23 -17.09
C SER A 67 15.99 4.26 -16.23
N GLY A 68 15.55 3.11 -15.71
CA GLY A 68 14.39 3.00 -14.82
C GLY A 68 14.48 3.84 -13.53
N LEU A 69 15.65 3.92 -12.87
CA LEU A 69 15.82 4.78 -11.70
C LEU A 69 15.75 6.26 -12.06
N THR A 70 16.29 6.63 -13.22
CA THR A 70 16.22 8.00 -13.74
C THR A 70 14.79 8.38 -14.10
N GLU A 71 14.03 7.45 -14.70
CA GLU A 71 12.61 7.64 -14.99
C GLU A 71 11.78 7.75 -13.72
N LEU A 72 12.06 6.94 -12.70
CA LEU A 72 11.39 7.01 -11.40
C LEU A 72 11.69 8.33 -10.68
N LYS A 73 12.94 8.81 -10.72
CA LYS A 73 13.31 10.14 -10.20
C LYS A 73 12.56 11.24 -10.93
N ARG A 74 12.52 11.20 -12.26
CA ARG A 74 11.75 12.16 -13.06
C ARG A 74 10.27 12.13 -12.71
N TRP A 75 9.67 10.94 -12.61
CA TRP A 75 8.28 10.76 -12.22
C TRP A 75 8.00 11.39 -10.85
N ARG A 76 8.87 11.18 -9.86
CA ARG A 76 8.76 11.79 -8.53
C ARG A 76 8.80 13.32 -8.62
N ASP A 77 9.76 13.86 -9.35
CA ASP A 77 9.95 15.30 -9.46
C ASP A 77 8.76 15.96 -10.19
N ASP A 78 8.24 15.33 -11.24
CA ASP A 78 7.03 15.76 -11.95
C ASP A 78 5.77 15.67 -11.08
N ALA A 79 5.65 14.62 -10.26
CA ALA A 79 4.54 14.47 -9.32
C ALA A 79 4.54 15.58 -8.26
N HIS A 80 5.69 15.87 -7.64
CA HIS A 80 5.82 16.98 -6.69
C HIS A 80 5.42 18.31 -7.33
N LYS A 81 5.95 18.61 -8.52
CA LYS A 81 5.60 19.83 -9.25
C LYS A 81 4.11 19.93 -9.53
N THR A 82 3.47 18.81 -9.86
CA THR A 82 2.02 18.77 -10.11
C THR A 82 1.22 19.07 -8.84
N VAL A 83 1.63 18.52 -7.70
CA VAL A 83 1.03 18.79 -6.40
C VAL A 83 1.18 20.26 -6.02
N ASP A 84 2.37 20.83 -6.19
CA ASP A 84 2.64 22.24 -5.90
C ASP A 84 1.78 23.17 -6.76
N GLN A 85 1.70 22.92 -8.06
CA GLN A 85 0.86 23.69 -8.98
C GLN A 85 -0.63 23.60 -8.62
N PHE A 86 -1.09 22.42 -8.17
CA PHE A 86 -2.46 22.25 -7.70
C PHE A 86 -2.72 23.07 -6.43
N TYR A 87 -1.79 23.02 -5.47
CA TYR A 87 -1.85 23.79 -4.24
C TYR A 87 -1.90 25.29 -4.52
N GLU A 88 -0.96 25.83 -5.31
CA GLU A 88 -0.92 27.24 -5.68
C GLU A 88 -2.22 27.70 -6.34
N ARG A 89 -2.76 26.89 -7.26
CA ARG A 89 -4.04 27.18 -7.91
C ARG A 89 -5.18 27.25 -6.89
N LYS A 90 -5.23 26.34 -5.93
CA LYS A 90 -6.25 26.31 -4.88
C LYS A 90 -6.12 27.49 -3.92
N CYS A 91 -4.90 27.89 -3.57
CA CYS A 91 -4.62 29.11 -2.82
C CYS A 91 -5.11 30.36 -3.57
N GLY A 92 -4.85 30.44 -4.87
CA GLY A 92 -5.35 31.53 -5.71
C GLY A 92 -6.88 31.60 -5.76
N GLN A 93 -7.54 30.45 -5.96
CA GLN A 93 -9.01 30.35 -5.92
C GLN A 93 -9.59 30.79 -4.57
N PHE A 94 -8.93 30.41 -3.48
CA PHE A 94 -9.34 30.84 -2.15
C PHE A 94 -9.14 32.33 -1.92
N GLY A 95 -7.99 32.88 -2.32
CA GLY A 95 -7.73 34.31 -2.24
C GLY A 95 -8.80 35.11 -2.99
N GLN A 96 -9.16 34.67 -4.20
CA GLN A 96 -10.25 35.27 -4.97
C GLN A 96 -11.60 35.18 -4.23
N PHE A 97 -11.96 34.01 -3.69
CA PHE A 97 -13.18 33.84 -2.91
C PHE A 97 -13.25 34.78 -1.70
N VAL A 98 -12.17 34.89 -0.93
CA VAL A 98 -12.09 35.81 0.22
C VAL A 98 -12.23 37.25 -0.23
N GLN A 99 -11.54 37.63 -1.30
CA GLN A 99 -11.60 38.99 -1.85
C GLN A 99 -13.01 39.34 -2.33
N GLU A 100 -13.68 38.46 -3.08
CA GLU A 100 -15.06 38.68 -3.54
C GLU A 100 -16.03 38.86 -2.37
N LYS A 101 -15.84 38.09 -1.28
CA LYS A 101 -16.64 38.24 -0.07
C LYS A 101 -16.34 39.56 0.64
N GLN A 102 -15.07 39.93 0.79
CA GLN A 102 -14.69 41.21 1.38
C GLN A 102 -15.25 42.40 0.60
N ASP A 103 -15.17 42.37 -0.73
CA ASP A 103 -15.70 43.40 -1.61
C ASP A 103 -17.22 43.50 -1.50
N LYS A 104 -17.92 42.37 -1.38
CA LYS A 104 -19.36 42.36 -1.12
C LYS A 104 -19.69 43.04 0.20
N GLN A 105 -18.99 42.70 1.29
CA GLN A 105 -19.24 43.30 2.59
C GLN A 105 -18.90 44.79 2.62
N ARG A 106 -17.83 45.20 1.92
CA ARG A 106 -17.48 46.62 1.77
C ARG A 106 -18.58 47.41 1.06
N LYS A 107 -19.14 46.87 -0.03
CA LYS A 107 -20.26 47.51 -0.75
C LYS A 107 -21.51 47.65 0.11
N GLU A 108 -21.85 46.64 0.92
CA GLU A 108 -22.99 46.74 1.84
C GLU A 108 -22.75 47.78 2.93
N LEU A 109 -21.52 47.87 3.46
CA LEU A 109 -21.14 48.90 4.43
C LEU A 109 -21.26 50.31 3.83
N ASP A 110 -20.77 50.50 2.60
CA ASP A 110 -20.89 51.78 1.88
C ASP A 110 -22.35 52.17 1.61
N ARG A 111 -23.21 51.17 1.31
CA ARG A 111 -24.65 51.36 1.14
C ARG A 111 -25.31 51.78 2.46
N MET A 112 -25.02 51.09 3.56
CA MET A 112 -25.52 51.44 4.89
C MET A 112 -25.08 52.84 5.32
N ARG A 113 -23.82 53.20 5.06
CA ARG A 113 -23.30 54.54 5.35
C ARG A 113 -24.02 55.62 4.55
N SER A 114 -24.31 55.37 3.27
CA SER A 114 -25.09 56.29 2.44
C SER A 114 -26.50 56.49 2.99
N ASN A 115 -27.19 55.39 3.33
CA ASN A 115 -28.53 55.45 3.91
C ASN A 115 -28.54 56.20 5.25
N LEU A 116 -27.56 55.96 6.13
CA LEU A 116 -27.42 56.66 7.40
C LEU A 116 -27.25 58.17 7.18
N ASN A 117 -26.41 58.57 6.23
CA ASN A 117 -26.19 59.98 5.91
C ASN A 117 -27.47 60.65 5.39
N GLU A 118 -28.30 59.95 4.60
CA GLU A 118 -29.60 60.46 4.15
C GLU A 118 -30.55 60.68 5.32
N LEU A 119 -30.68 59.70 6.23
CA LEU A 119 -31.51 59.82 7.43
C LEU A 119 -31.06 61.00 8.32
N ILE A 120 -29.75 61.20 8.47
CA ILE A 120 -29.20 62.33 9.22
C ILE A 120 -29.54 63.66 8.54
N ARG A 121 -29.42 63.73 7.21
CA ARG A 121 -29.70 64.94 6.43
C ARG A 121 -31.17 65.34 6.52
N GLU A 122 -32.07 64.36 6.48
CA GLU A 122 -33.52 64.57 6.49
C GLU A 122 -34.05 64.91 7.90
N GLN A 123 -33.31 64.57 8.96
CA GLN A 123 -33.69 64.80 10.38
C GLN A 123 -35.03 64.17 10.80
N GLU A 124 -35.61 63.29 9.98
CA GLU A 124 -36.91 62.64 10.20
C GLU A 124 -36.78 61.10 10.18
N ALA A 125 -35.82 60.54 10.94
CA ALA A 125 -35.70 59.10 11.05
C ALA A 125 -36.85 58.49 11.84
N THR A 126 -37.61 57.59 11.21
CA THR A 126 -38.63 56.77 11.88
C THR A 126 -38.00 55.62 12.65
N GLN A 127 -38.67 55.14 13.70
CA GLN A 127 -38.20 53.96 14.46
C GLN A 127 -38.01 52.73 13.57
N ILE A 128 -38.86 52.55 12.55
CA ILE A 128 -38.78 51.46 11.58
C ILE A 128 -37.46 51.51 10.80
N GLN A 129 -37.02 52.70 10.38
CA GLN A 129 -35.75 52.88 9.69
C GLN A 129 -34.55 52.59 10.61
N ILE A 130 -34.62 52.99 11.88
CA ILE A 130 -33.61 52.69 12.89
C ILE A 130 -33.51 51.19 13.15
N ASP A 131 -34.64 50.51 13.33
CA ASP A 131 -34.69 49.07 13.58
C ASP A 131 -34.15 48.28 12.37
N SER A 132 -34.55 48.66 11.17
CA SER A 132 -34.05 48.07 9.90
C SER A 132 -32.53 48.21 9.76
N MET A 133 -31.99 49.39 10.10
CA MET A 133 -30.55 49.63 10.03
C MET A 133 -29.79 48.87 11.13
N THR A 134 -30.35 48.77 12.33
CA THR A 134 -29.79 47.97 13.43
C THR A 134 -29.72 46.50 13.05
N GLU A 135 -30.76 45.95 12.41
CA GLU A 135 -30.77 44.57 11.95
C GLU A 135 -29.75 44.34 10.83
N SER A 136 -29.62 45.29 9.91
CA SER A 136 -28.61 45.24 8.84
C SER A 136 -27.18 45.24 9.40
N ILE A 137 -26.91 46.03 10.45
CA ILE A 137 -25.62 46.04 11.16
C ILE A 137 -25.33 44.68 11.79
N ARG A 138 -26.29 44.10 12.53
CA ARG A 138 -26.11 42.77 13.16
C ARG A 138 -25.86 41.68 12.12
N SER A 139 -26.60 41.71 11.01
CA SER A 139 -26.39 40.75 9.91
C SER A 139 -24.98 40.89 9.32
N LEU A 140 -24.49 42.13 9.14
CA LEU A 140 -23.14 42.38 8.63
C LEU A 140 -22.06 41.91 9.62
N GLU A 141 -22.24 42.16 10.91
CA GLU A 141 -21.34 41.68 11.97
C GLU A 141 -21.24 40.15 11.95
N GLN A 142 -22.39 39.47 11.82
CA GLN A 142 -22.41 38.01 11.70
C GLN A 142 -21.70 37.54 10.44
N ASP A 143 -21.94 38.18 9.31
CA ASP A 143 -21.27 37.86 8.04
C ASP A 143 -19.75 38.04 8.12
N VAL A 144 -19.27 39.13 8.74
CA VAL A 144 -17.85 39.39 8.96
C VAL A 144 -17.23 38.32 9.86
N ASN A 145 -17.92 37.93 10.95
CA ASN A 145 -17.46 36.85 11.83
C ASN A 145 -17.41 35.50 11.09
N ASN A 146 -18.39 35.21 10.24
CA ASN A 146 -18.41 33.98 9.45
C ASN A 146 -17.23 33.91 8.46
N LEU A 147 -16.76 35.04 7.94
CA LEU A 147 -15.58 35.09 7.06
C LEU A 147 -14.27 34.77 7.79
N GLN A 148 -14.21 34.96 9.10
CA GLN A 148 -13.03 34.57 9.90
C GLN A 148 -12.94 33.05 10.11
N HIS A 149 -14.04 32.33 9.92
CA HIS A 149 -14.15 30.89 10.22
C HIS A 149 -14.47 30.05 8.99
N VAL A 150 -13.94 30.42 7.81
CA VAL A 150 -14.12 29.61 6.60
C VAL A 150 -13.36 28.29 6.76
N HIS A 151 -14.10 27.19 6.85
CA HIS A 151 -13.57 25.83 6.93
C HIS A 151 -13.40 25.20 5.55
N PHE A 152 -12.35 24.40 5.40
CA PHE A 152 -12.13 23.57 4.22
C PHE A 152 -12.32 22.11 4.56
N ASN A 153 -12.86 21.37 3.60
CA ASN A 153 -12.77 19.93 3.59
C ASN A 153 -11.64 19.51 2.65
N ILE A 154 -10.50 19.13 3.20
CA ILE A 154 -9.35 18.64 2.43
C ILE A 154 -9.35 17.12 2.55
N ASN A 155 -9.63 16.45 1.45
CA ASN A 155 -9.54 15.00 1.38
C ASN A 155 -8.06 14.59 1.26
N PRO A 156 -7.63 13.50 1.93
CA PRO A 156 -6.28 12.98 1.78
C PRO A 156 -5.95 12.62 0.33
N LEU A 157 -4.70 12.87 -0.07
CA LEU A 157 -4.18 12.36 -1.34
C LEU A 157 -3.95 10.85 -1.19
N VAL A 158 -4.61 10.06 -2.04
CA VAL A 158 -4.46 8.60 -2.10
C VAL A 158 -3.59 8.26 -3.30
N ILE A 159 -2.48 7.57 -3.07
CA ILE A 159 -1.60 7.04 -4.12
C ILE A 159 -1.97 5.57 -4.31
N ASP A 160 -2.25 5.18 -5.56
CA ASP A 160 -2.53 3.79 -5.92
C ASP A 160 -1.19 3.03 -5.98
N ASP A 161 -1.08 1.92 -5.24
CA ASP A 161 0.12 1.07 -5.26
C ASP A 161 0.41 0.50 -6.66
N ASN A 162 -0.60 0.44 -7.55
CA ASN A 162 -0.46 -0.03 -8.91
C ASN A 162 0.05 1.04 -9.89
N LEU A 163 0.31 2.26 -9.41
CA LEU A 163 0.73 3.38 -10.27
C LEU A 163 2.11 3.14 -10.90
N ILE A 164 2.97 2.38 -10.23
CA ILE A 164 4.27 1.93 -10.74
C ILE A 164 4.32 0.42 -10.66
N SER A 165 4.36 -0.23 -11.83
CA SER A 165 4.53 -1.67 -11.93
C SER A 165 6.00 -2.00 -12.14
N ILE A 166 6.59 -2.71 -11.17
CA ILE A 166 7.90 -3.35 -11.35
C ILE A 166 7.63 -4.72 -11.99
N PRO A 167 8.11 -4.98 -13.22
CA PRO A 167 7.95 -6.30 -13.82
C PRO A 167 8.61 -7.34 -12.92
N GLN A 168 7.80 -8.24 -12.35
CA GLN A 168 8.35 -9.44 -11.71
C GLN A 168 8.65 -10.47 -12.78
N GLU A 169 9.80 -11.13 -12.67
CA GLU A 169 10.09 -12.29 -13.52
C GLU A 169 9.00 -13.34 -13.31
N THR A 170 8.14 -13.52 -14.31
CA THR A 170 7.26 -14.69 -14.38
C THR A 170 8.14 -15.92 -14.47
N THR A 171 8.36 -16.56 -13.33
CA THR A 171 8.93 -17.91 -13.27
C THR A 171 7.89 -18.86 -13.87
N ALA A 172 8.04 -19.14 -15.16
CA ALA A 172 7.18 -20.03 -15.96
C ALA A 172 7.29 -21.52 -15.55
N ARG A 173 7.51 -21.83 -14.26
CA ARG A 173 7.61 -23.20 -13.73
C ARG A 173 6.45 -23.63 -12.84
N ASP A 174 5.61 -22.72 -12.38
CA ASP A 174 4.39 -23.10 -11.67
C ASP A 174 3.19 -23.04 -12.62
N LEU A 175 2.33 -24.06 -12.51
CA LEU A 175 1.08 -24.32 -13.26
C LEU A 175 1.18 -25.34 -14.41
N LEU A 176 1.41 -26.60 -14.04
CA LEU A 176 0.78 -27.72 -14.75
C LEU A 176 -0.75 -27.64 -14.54
N PRO A 177 -1.57 -27.92 -15.57
CA PRO A 177 -3.01 -27.79 -15.49
C PRO A 177 -3.60 -28.97 -14.70
N VAL A 178 -4.01 -28.71 -13.46
CA VAL A 178 -4.89 -29.64 -12.73
C VAL A 178 -6.26 -29.61 -13.42
N SER A 179 -6.72 -30.78 -13.85
CA SER A 179 -8.05 -31.05 -14.40
C SER A 179 -9.13 -30.46 -13.48
N SER A 180 -9.85 -29.45 -13.96
CA SER A 180 -10.79 -28.69 -13.14
C SER A 180 -12.08 -29.47 -12.87
N SER A 181 -12.34 -29.74 -11.59
CA SER A 181 -13.61 -30.22 -11.04
C SER A 181 -14.60 -29.06 -10.79
N HIS A 182 -14.92 -28.25 -11.81
CA HIS A 182 -15.86 -27.14 -11.64
C HIS A 182 -17.19 -27.40 -12.35
N GLN A 183 -18.24 -27.40 -11.55
CA GLN A 183 -19.64 -27.47 -11.96
C GLN A 183 -20.15 -26.03 -12.16
N THR A 184 -20.65 -25.73 -13.36
CA THR A 184 -21.26 -24.43 -13.68
C THR A 184 -22.61 -24.33 -12.96
N MET A 185 -22.77 -23.36 -12.05
CA MET A 185 -24.07 -23.08 -11.42
C MET A 185 -24.83 -22.02 -12.22
N GLN A 186 -26.08 -22.32 -12.58
CA GLN A 186 -27.03 -21.35 -13.12
C GLN A 186 -27.58 -20.47 -11.98
N SER A 187 -27.43 -19.15 -12.09
CA SER A 187 -27.99 -18.19 -11.12
C SER A 187 -29.43 -17.84 -11.47
N THR A 188 -30.32 -17.87 -10.47
CA THR A 188 -31.77 -17.61 -10.59
C THR A 188 -32.21 -16.30 -9.91
N SER A 189 -31.32 -15.30 -9.77
CA SER A 189 -31.60 -14.05 -9.04
C SER A 189 -31.69 -12.82 -9.95
N ASP A 190 -32.81 -12.09 -9.86
CA ASP A 190 -33.21 -10.98 -10.73
C ASP A 190 -32.55 -9.62 -10.44
N LYS A 191 -31.59 -9.53 -9.50
CA LYS A 191 -30.95 -8.24 -9.16
C LYS A 191 -29.44 -8.35 -9.16
N VAL A 192 -28.87 -7.97 -10.29
CA VAL A 192 -27.44 -7.83 -10.54
C VAL A 192 -27.17 -6.36 -10.83
N ALA A 193 -26.22 -5.76 -10.11
CA ALA A 193 -25.72 -4.42 -10.42
C ALA A 193 -24.27 -4.55 -10.89
N SER A 194 -23.91 -3.86 -11.97
CA SER A 194 -22.54 -3.82 -12.47
C SER A 194 -22.08 -2.37 -12.51
N ASN A 195 -20.83 -2.12 -12.11
CA ASN A 195 -20.06 -1.07 -12.75
C ASN A 195 -19.07 -1.75 -13.70
N ASP A 196 -18.45 -1.01 -14.61
CA ASP A 196 -17.65 -1.58 -15.73
C ASP A 196 -16.46 -2.46 -15.28
N LYS A 197 -16.19 -2.53 -13.98
CA LYS A 197 -15.13 -3.34 -13.37
C LYS A 197 -15.64 -4.52 -12.53
N HIS A 198 -16.84 -4.43 -11.94
CA HIS A 198 -17.33 -5.46 -11.00
C HIS A 198 -18.82 -5.74 -11.14
N LEU A 199 -19.19 -7.00 -10.84
CA LEU A 199 -20.55 -7.50 -10.95
C LEU A 199 -21.04 -7.94 -9.57
N LEU A 200 -21.95 -7.17 -8.98
CA LEU A 200 -22.55 -7.45 -7.67
C LEU A 200 -23.79 -8.31 -7.86
N ALA A 201 -23.75 -9.54 -7.34
CA ALA A 201 -24.90 -10.42 -7.23
C ALA A 201 -25.28 -10.57 -5.74
N HIS A 202 -26.49 -10.17 -5.38
CA HIS A 202 -26.99 -10.35 -4.02
C HIS A 202 -27.46 -11.79 -3.82
N GLN A 203 -26.73 -12.56 -3.01
CA GLN A 203 -27.19 -13.86 -2.50
C GLN A 203 -27.41 -13.75 -0.99
N LYS A 204 -28.56 -14.25 -0.54
CA LYS A 204 -29.15 -14.01 0.78
C LYS A 204 -28.38 -14.76 1.89
N ARG A 205 -27.14 -14.33 2.18
CA ARG A 205 -26.36 -14.41 3.45
C ARG A 205 -24.85 -14.13 3.29
N SER A 206 -24.36 -13.85 2.07
CA SER A 206 -22.97 -13.41 1.86
C SER A 206 -22.87 -12.56 0.61
N THR A 207 -22.24 -11.39 0.70
CA THR A 207 -21.87 -10.58 -0.48
C THR A 207 -20.54 -11.08 -1.03
N CYS A 208 -20.55 -11.62 -2.25
CA CYS A 208 -19.36 -12.07 -2.96
C CYS A 208 -19.03 -11.12 -4.11
N PHE A 209 -17.74 -10.81 -4.28
CA PHE A 209 -17.22 -10.04 -5.41
C PHE A 209 -16.56 -11.00 -6.41
N PRO A 210 -17.14 -11.22 -7.60
CA PRO A 210 -16.47 -11.91 -8.68
C PRO A 210 -15.55 -10.94 -9.44
N ASP A 211 -14.28 -11.32 -9.55
CA ASP A 211 -13.29 -10.67 -10.42
C ASP A 211 -13.41 -11.24 -11.84
N LYS A 212 -13.47 -10.36 -12.85
CA LYS A 212 -13.54 -10.74 -14.26
C LYS A 212 -12.19 -11.20 -14.84
N SER A 213 -11.09 -11.02 -14.13
CA SER A 213 -9.75 -11.32 -14.64
C SER A 213 -9.28 -12.76 -14.34
N ASN A 214 -9.81 -13.43 -13.32
CA ASN A 214 -9.49 -14.84 -13.04
C ASN A 214 -10.52 -15.55 -12.12
N PRO A 215 -11.46 -16.36 -12.64
CA PRO A 215 -12.49 -17.02 -11.83
C PRO A 215 -12.00 -18.23 -11.00
N LYS A 216 -10.67 -18.49 -10.92
CA LYS A 216 -10.12 -19.74 -10.37
C LYS A 216 -9.14 -19.60 -9.19
N SER A 217 -8.88 -18.40 -8.68
CA SER A 217 -8.04 -18.24 -7.49
C SER A 217 -8.62 -17.22 -6.53
N MET A 218 -9.21 -17.72 -5.46
CA MET A 218 -9.62 -16.93 -4.31
C MET A 218 -8.42 -16.84 -3.36
N LYS A 219 -7.65 -15.75 -3.44
CA LYS A 219 -6.68 -15.38 -2.39
C LYS A 219 -7.10 -14.04 -1.81
N LEU A 220 -7.72 -14.13 -0.64
CA LEU A 220 -8.06 -13.02 0.22
C LEU A 220 -6.80 -12.69 1.05
N THR A 221 -6.20 -11.52 0.85
CA THR A 221 -5.31 -10.95 1.88
C THR A 221 -5.95 -9.64 2.32
N ARG A 222 -6.91 -9.77 3.22
CA ARG A 222 -7.57 -8.67 3.89
C ARG A 222 -6.86 -8.46 5.22
N TRP A 223 -6.53 -7.22 5.57
CA TRP A 223 -6.28 -6.84 6.96
C TRP A 223 -7.62 -7.01 7.69
N GLU A 224 -7.89 -8.20 8.23
CA GLU A 224 -9.03 -8.41 9.11
C GLU A 224 -8.57 -8.05 10.51
N ILE A 225 -8.71 -6.77 10.85
CA ILE A 225 -8.75 -6.36 12.24
C ILE A 225 -10.17 -6.65 12.72
N GLU A 226 -10.34 -7.70 13.52
CA GLU A 226 -11.61 -7.93 14.22
C GLU A 226 -11.64 -6.98 15.43
N GLU A 227 -12.37 -5.87 15.27
CA GLU A 227 -12.35 -4.74 16.20
C GLU A 227 -13.51 -4.81 17.20
N GLN A 228 -13.18 -4.59 18.47
CA GLN A 228 -14.15 -4.26 19.51
C GLN A 228 -13.64 -3.04 20.27
N ALA A 229 -14.30 -1.90 20.08
CA ALA A 229 -13.96 -0.64 20.71
C ALA A 229 -15.13 -0.12 21.55
N THR A 230 -14.84 0.33 22.78
CA THR A 230 -15.83 1.01 23.62
C THR A 230 -15.20 2.26 24.25
N GLY A 231 -15.84 3.42 24.10
CA GLY A 231 -15.44 4.64 24.81
C GLY A 231 -14.29 5.45 24.18
N ILE A 232 -13.94 5.23 22.91
CA ILE A 232 -12.98 6.06 22.16
C ILE A 232 -13.63 6.68 20.91
N THR A 233 -13.13 7.84 20.48
CA THR A 233 -13.62 8.51 19.26
C THR A 233 -13.03 7.87 18.00
N ASP A 234 -13.70 8.02 16.85
CA ASP A 234 -13.21 7.51 15.56
C ASP A 234 -11.82 8.09 15.20
N ALA A 235 -11.59 9.37 15.49
CA ALA A 235 -10.31 10.03 15.25
C ALA A 235 -9.19 9.43 16.12
N MET A 236 -9.48 9.17 17.39
CA MET A 236 -8.53 8.50 18.30
C MET A 236 -8.24 7.08 17.83
N ARG A 237 -9.25 6.34 17.37
CA ARG A 237 -9.09 4.99 16.80
C ARG A 237 -8.11 4.99 15.62
N VAL A 238 -8.31 5.88 14.64
CA VAL A 238 -7.44 5.95 13.45
C VAL A 238 -5.98 6.23 13.83
N ASN A 239 -5.75 7.16 14.76
CA ASN A 239 -4.38 7.46 15.19
C ASN A 239 -3.73 6.27 15.93
N ILE A 240 -4.49 5.54 16.74
CA ILE A 240 -4.02 4.34 17.43
C ILE A 240 -3.63 3.24 16.42
N LEU A 241 -4.43 3.03 15.37
CA LEU A 241 -4.09 2.05 14.33
C LEU A 241 -2.83 2.45 13.56
N ASN A 242 -2.66 3.74 13.27
CA ASN A 242 -1.47 4.24 12.58
C ASN A 242 -0.19 4.02 13.40
N ILE A 243 -0.23 4.27 14.72
CA ILE A 243 0.96 4.03 15.56
C ILE A 243 1.26 2.53 15.68
N ILE A 244 0.23 1.67 15.78
CA ILE A 244 0.41 0.21 15.80
C ILE A 244 1.13 -0.25 14.53
N SER A 245 0.64 0.16 13.35
CA SER A 245 1.28 -0.21 12.07
C SER A 245 2.73 0.28 12.03
N THR A 246 2.95 1.56 12.36
CA THR A 246 4.28 2.18 12.31
C THR A 246 5.28 1.48 13.25
N SER A 247 4.85 1.12 14.47
CA SER A 247 5.67 0.41 15.43
C SER A 247 5.99 -1.02 14.98
N ILE A 248 5.02 -1.73 14.38
CA ILE A 248 5.24 -3.07 13.82
C ILE A 248 6.26 -3.02 12.67
N ASP A 249 6.11 -2.04 11.77
CA ASP A 249 6.99 -1.87 10.61
C ASP A 249 8.43 -1.50 11.04
N SER A 250 8.57 -0.72 12.12
CA SER A 250 9.88 -0.25 12.60
C SER A 250 10.69 -1.32 13.34
N HIS A 251 10.02 -2.19 14.11
CA HIS A 251 10.66 -3.16 15.01
C HIS A 251 10.62 -4.60 14.50
N GLY A 252 9.82 -4.89 13.48
CA GLY A 252 9.61 -6.25 12.99
C GLY A 252 8.91 -7.15 14.02
N THR A 253 8.89 -8.46 13.76
CA THR A 253 8.04 -9.40 14.51
C THR A 253 8.68 -9.95 15.79
N SER A 254 9.98 -9.71 16.01
CA SER A 254 10.75 -10.26 17.13
C SER A 254 10.72 -9.42 18.40
N GLU A 255 10.25 -8.18 18.35
CA GLU A 255 10.36 -7.20 19.45
C GLU A 255 8.99 -6.78 20.02
N ILE A 256 8.11 -7.74 20.30
CA ILE A 256 6.74 -7.49 20.80
C ILE A 256 6.72 -6.55 22.02
N GLN A 257 7.67 -6.71 22.95
CA GLN A 257 7.77 -5.85 24.14
C GLN A 257 8.12 -4.41 23.80
N GLN A 258 8.96 -4.19 22.78
CA GLN A 258 9.35 -2.87 22.32
C GLN A 258 8.18 -2.18 21.61
N ILE A 259 7.49 -2.91 20.73
CA ILE A 259 6.25 -2.44 20.06
C ILE A 259 5.20 -2.01 21.09
N ALA A 260 4.95 -2.85 22.11
CA ALA A 260 3.99 -2.51 23.17
C ALA A 260 4.39 -1.23 23.91
N LYS A 261 5.69 -1.08 24.23
CA LYS A 261 6.23 0.09 24.92
C LYS A 261 6.11 1.36 24.08
N ASP A 262 6.35 1.29 22.78
CA ASP A 262 6.28 2.45 21.89
C ASP A 262 4.84 2.94 21.69
N ILE A 263 3.90 2.01 21.48
CA ILE A 263 2.47 2.34 21.45
C ILE A 263 2.04 2.95 22.78
N GLN A 264 2.47 2.37 23.91
CA GLN A 264 2.15 2.88 25.24
C GLN A 264 2.72 4.28 25.50
N ASN A 265 3.98 4.54 25.13
CA ASN A 265 4.60 5.85 25.29
C ASN A 265 3.86 6.90 24.47
N TRP A 266 3.59 6.60 23.20
CA TRP A 266 2.86 7.51 22.31
C TRP A 266 1.45 7.82 22.82
N LEU A 267 0.73 6.81 23.32
CA LEU A 267 -0.59 7.00 23.95
C LEU A 267 -0.52 7.92 25.17
N ASN A 268 0.48 7.71 26.03
CA ASN A 268 0.66 8.51 27.25
C ASN A 268 1.04 9.97 26.96
N GLU A 269 1.83 10.19 25.91
CA GLU A 269 2.20 11.53 25.43
C GLU A 269 1.01 12.25 24.78
N THR A 270 0.23 11.54 23.96
CA THR A 270 -0.84 12.13 23.15
C THR A 270 -2.14 12.32 23.93
N TYR A 271 -2.50 11.36 24.79
CA TYR A 271 -3.82 11.29 25.43
C TYR A 271 -3.75 11.31 26.97
N GLY A 272 -2.61 11.72 27.52
CA GLY A 272 -2.33 11.78 28.96
C GLY A 272 -1.94 10.43 29.55
N LYS A 273 -1.40 10.44 30.76
CA LYS A 273 -0.84 9.24 31.43
C LYS A 273 -1.90 8.16 31.71
N SER A 274 -1.41 6.99 32.13
CA SER A 274 -2.20 5.83 32.57
C SER A 274 -2.76 4.95 31.45
N TRP A 275 -2.13 4.95 30.28
CA TRP A 275 -2.36 3.93 29.27
C TRP A 275 -1.43 2.75 29.45
N THR A 276 -1.97 1.58 29.13
CA THR A 276 -1.23 0.33 29.11
C THR A 276 -1.60 -0.43 27.85
N VAL A 277 -0.58 -1.05 27.25
CA VAL A 277 -0.70 -1.82 26.02
C VAL A 277 -0.17 -3.22 26.31
N GLU A 278 -0.97 -4.23 26.00
CA GLU A 278 -0.54 -5.61 26.06
C GLU A 278 -0.67 -6.25 24.67
N ILE A 279 0.34 -7.01 24.27
CA ILE A 279 0.37 -7.72 22.99
C ILE A 279 0.66 -9.19 23.28
N GLY A 280 -0.10 -10.09 22.67
CA GLY A 280 0.19 -11.51 22.73
C GLY A 280 -0.45 -12.32 21.61
N ASP A 281 -0.18 -13.63 21.61
CA ASP A 281 -0.65 -14.56 20.57
C ASP A 281 -2.17 -14.75 20.61
N ALA A 282 -2.85 -14.40 19.52
CA ALA A 282 -4.31 -14.47 19.38
C ALA A 282 -4.91 -15.84 19.71
N ARG A 283 -4.15 -16.93 19.66
CA ARG A 283 -4.63 -18.29 19.97
C ARG A 283 -4.58 -18.64 21.45
N ASN A 284 -3.66 -18.05 22.20
CA ASN A 284 -3.33 -18.45 23.58
C ASN A 284 -3.34 -17.29 24.58
N TYR A 285 -3.66 -16.08 24.12
CA TYR A 285 -3.53 -14.89 24.94
C TYR A 285 -4.61 -14.81 26.02
N GLN A 286 -4.20 -15.00 27.27
CA GLN A 286 -4.97 -14.61 28.45
C GLN A 286 -4.47 -13.25 28.93
N PRO A 287 -5.31 -12.19 28.86
CA PRO A 287 -4.91 -10.86 29.32
C PRO A 287 -4.60 -10.85 30.81
N SER A 288 -3.55 -10.13 31.21
CA SER A 288 -3.16 -10.01 32.62
C SER A 288 -4.26 -9.33 33.44
N TYR A 289 -5.00 -8.41 32.79
CA TYR A 289 -5.99 -7.55 33.42
C TYR A 289 -7.43 -8.10 33.46
N THR A 290 -7.69 -9.30 32.93
CA THR A 290 -9.05 -9.91 32.97
C THR A 290 -9.54 -10.25 34.40
N ARG A 291 -8.72 -10.05 35.44
CA ARG A 291 -9.07 -10.33 36.84
C ARG A 291 -9.82 -9.20 37.59
N LEU A 292 -9.96 -8.00 37.01
CA LEU A 292 -10.55 -6.84 37.71
C LEU A 292 -11.82 -6.26 37.07
N GLY A 293 -12.50 -6.99 36.18
CA GLY A 293 -13.80 -6.55 35.62
C GLY A 293 -13.71 -5.40 34.61
N SER A 294 -12.51 -5.02 34.18
CA SER A 294 -12.24 -3.94 33.24
C SER A 294 -12.53 -4.38 31.79
N ARG A 295 -13.40 -3.64 31.09
CA ARG A 295 -13.52 -3.75 29.61
C ARG A 295 -12.31 -3.06 28.97
N TYR A 296 -11.67 -3.68 28.00
CA TYR A 296 -10.65 -3.01 27.18
C TYR A 296 -11.30 -1.88 26.36
N LEU A 297 -10.54 -0.81 26.09
CA LEU A 297 -11.03 0.31 25.28
C LEU A 297 -10.96 -0.02 23.79
N LEU A 298 -9.91 -0.74 23.38
CA LEU A 298 -9.71 -1.21 22.02
C LEU A 298 -9.02 -2.57 22.03
N LYS A 299 -9.61 -3.52 21.30
CA LYS A 299 -8.98 -4.78 20.90
C LYS A 299 -8.72 -4.75 19.41
N VAL A 300 -7.47 -4.97 19.03
CA VAL A 300 -6.99 -5.06 17.64
C VAL A 300 -6.45 -6.47 17.43
N GLN A 301 -6.93 -7.17 16.41
CA GLN A 301 -6.37 -8.46 15.99
C GLN A 301 -5.53 -8.26 14.73
N GLU A 302 -4.23 -8.55 14.81
CA GLU A 302 -3.34 -8.54 13.66
C GLU A 302 -3.23 -9.96 13.11
N THR A 303 -4.00 -10.22 12.06
CA THR A 303 -4.15 -11.55 11.46
C THR A 303 -2.90 -12.08 10.78
N ARG A 304 -2.00 -11.20 10.30
CA ARG A 304 -0.74 -11.63 9.66
C ARG A 304 0.24 -12.22 10.66
N LEU A 305 0.29 -11.62 11.85
CA LEU A 305 1.22 -12.00 12.91
C LEU A 305 0.56 -12.95 13.92
N GLY A 306 -0.76 -13.12 13.83
CA GLY A 306 -1.53 -13.85 14.83
C GLY A 306 -1.46 -13.18 16.19
N TRP A 307 -1.40 -11.84 16.23
CA TRP A 307 -1.32 -11.08 17.48
C TRP A 307 -2.66 -10.50 17.87
N THR A 308 -2.90 -10.39 19.17
CA THR A 308 -3.95 -9.58 19.77
C THR A 308 -3.30 -8.47 20.58
N ILE A 309 -3.67 -7.23 20.26
CA ILE A 309 -3.24 -6.02 20.95
C ILE A 309 -4.43 -5.52 21.77
N LEU A 310 -4.24 -5.38 23.06
CA LEU A 310 -5.22 -4.81 23.99
C LEU A 310 -4.72 -3.48 24.51
N ILE A 311 -5.58 -2.48 24.44
CA ILE A 311 -5.29 -1.13 24.91
C ILE A 311 -6.33 -0.74 25.96
N PHE A 312 -5.83 -0.29 27.11
CA PHE A 312 -6.65 0.13 28.24
C PHE A 312 -6.10 1.41 28.87
N LYS A 313 -7.02 2.16 29.48
CA LYS A 313 -6.70 3.35 30.28
C LYS A 313 -7.11 3.07 31.72
N GLU A 314 -6.16 3.17 32.64
CA GLU A 314 -6.48 3.06 34.06
C GLU A 314 -7.24 4.32 34.50
N THR A 315 -8.46 4.14 34.97
CA THR A 315 -9.17 5.19 35.70
C THR A 315 -8.58 5.25 37.10
N THR A 316 -7.84 6.31 37.42
CA THR A 316 -7.48 6.62 38.80
C THR A 316 -8.78 6.81 39.58
N SER A 317 -9.10 5.85 40.45
CA SER A 317 -10.14 5.98 41.47
C SER A 317 -9.73 6.98 42.54
#